data_AF-A0A679JDL2-F1
#
_entry.id   AF-A0A679JDL2-F1
#
_cell.length_a   1.000
_cell.length_b   1.000
_cell.length_c   1.000
_cell.angle_alpha   90.00
_cell.angle_beta   90.00
_cell.angle_gamma   90.00
#
_symmetry.space_group_name_H-M   'P 1'
#
loop_
_entity.id
_entity.type
_entity.pdbx_description
1 polymer ?
#
loop_
_entity_poly.entity_id
_entity_poly.type
_entity_poly.pdbx_seq_one_letter_code
_entity_poly.pdbx_strand_id
1 'polypeptide(L)'
;MPVLTDRQRIELAIPAYLLYTLTLAPGVFVPAAPELAERAEGDVSELRRNLQVAYLEPFADLTPSKGQALIRRLDRLRRQTITDFYDRPALSLMLIHWCFLADLTDREVLILWEGSAMDQAMRKLRPMCDHGFEDQGEVVEAQEQARVLLSRLQAEGLYR
;
A
#
# COMPACT_ATOMS: atom_id res chain seq x y z
N MET A 1 -6.51 -7.17 22.93
CA MET A 1 -6.12 -6.16 21.91
C MET A 1 -6.22 -4.79 22.54
N PRO A 2 -5.18 -3.95 22.52
CA PRO A 2 -5.32 -2.54 22.91
C PRO A 2 -6.37 -1.87 22.04
N VAL A 3 -7.17 -0.98 22.63
CA VAL A 3 -8.19 -0.23 21.89
C VAL A 3 -7.48 0.79 20.99
N LEU A 4 -7.52 0.56 19.68
CA LEU A 4 -6.92 1.45 18.71
C LEU A 4 -7.75 2.73 18.57
N THR A 5 -7.08 3.88 18.59
CA THR A 5 -7.69 5.17 18.23
C THR A 5 -8.01 5.22 16.74
N ASP A 6 -8.96 6.06 16.34
CA ASP A 6 -9.31 6.25 14.92
C ASP A 6 -8.10 6.66 14.06
N ARG A 7 -7.13 7.38 14.65
CA ARG A 7 -5.86 7.71 13.99
C ARG A 7 -5.03 6.46 13.72
N GLN A 8 -4.77 5.65 14.74
CA GLN A 8 -3.97 4.42 14.61
C GLN A 8 -4.59 3.44 13.63
N ARG A 9 -5.93 3.34 13.59
CA ARG A 9 -6.63 2.47 12.63
C ARG A 9 -6.38 2.92 11.19
N ILE A 10 -6.36 4.23 10.97
CA ILE A 10 -6.03 4.82 9.66
C ILE A 10 -4.55 4.58 9.32
N GLU A 11 -3.63 4.82 10.26
CA GLU A 11 -2.19 4.58 10.09
C GLU A 11 -1.90 3.11 9.72
N LEU A 12 -2.61 2.15 10.33
CA LEU A 12 -2.50 0.74 9.98
C LEU A 12 -3.11 0.41 8.62
N ALA A 13 -4.22 1.04 8.25
CA ALA A 13 -4.97 0.70 7.04
C ALA A 13 -4.42 1.37 5.76
N ILE A 14 -3.84 2.57 5.86
CA ILE A 14 -3.42 3.36 4.69
C ILE A 14 -2.49 2.58 3.75
N PRO A 15 -1.38 1.97 4.20
CA PRO A 15 -0.42 1.38 3.26
C PRO A 15 -1.07 0.26 2.44
N ALA A 16 -1.87 -0.59 3.09
CA ALA A 16 -2.64 -1.65 2.43
C ALA A 16 -3.71 -1.09 1.48
N TYR A 17 -4.41 -0.03 1.90
CA TYR A 17 -5.44 0.61 1.08
C TYR A 17 -4.86 1.24 -0.20
N LEU A 18 -3.72 1.93 -0.10
CA LEU A 18 -3.07 2.53 -1.26
C LEU A 18 -2.66 1.48 -2.29
N LEU A 19 -1.94 0.43 -1.83
CA LEU A 19 -1.57 -0.70 -2.69
C LEU A 19 -2.79 -1.40 -3.28
N TYR A 20 -3.84 -1.64 -2.48
CA TYR A 20 -5.08 -2.25 -2.97
C TYR A 20 -5.66 -1.44 -4.14
N THR A 21 -5.75 -0.12 -4.02
CA THR A 21 -6.28 0.71 -5.11
C THR A 21 -5.42 0.68 -6.38
N LEU A 22 -4.11 0.46 -6.25
CA LEU A 22 -3.23 0.29 -7.41
C LEU A 22 -3.46 -1.05 -8.11
N THR A 23 -3.75 -2.13 -7.37
CA THR A 23 -4.13 -3.42 -7.99
C THR A 23 -5.45 -3.39 -8.77
N LEU A 24 -6.25 -2.34 -8.60
CA LEU A 24 -7.50 -2.13 -9.34
C LEU A 24 -7.30 -1.28 -10.60
N ALA A 25 -6.18 -0.58 -10.73
CA ALA A 25 -5.90 0.27 -11.88
C ALA A 25 -5.40 -0.58 -13.06
N PRO A 26 -5.91 -0.35 -14.28
CA PRO A 26 -5.47 -1.08 -15.46
C PRO A 26 -4.02 -0.74 -15.80
N GLY A 27 -3.28 -1.71 -16.33
CA GLY A 27 -1.89 -1.52 -16.74
C GLY A 27 -0.89 -1.38 -15.59
N VAL A 28 -1.31 -1.56 -14.33
CA VAL A 28 -0.38 -1.54 -13.20
C VAL A 28 0.47 -2.80 -13.11
N PHE A 29 -0.17 -3.95 -13.25
CA PHE A 29 0.49 -5.25 -13.28
C PHE A 29 0.37 -5.80 -14.69
N VAL A 30 1.45 -5.66 -15.47
CA VAL A 30 1.54 -6.19 -16.83
C VAL A 30 2.55 -7.33 -16.81
N PRO A 31 2.17 -8.55 -17.24
CA PRO A 31 3.11 -9.66 -17.29
C PRO A 31 4.22 -9.37 -18.31
N ALA A 32 5.46 -9.72 -17.98
CA ALA A 32 6.61 -9.52 -18.86
C ALA A 32 6.51 -10.32 -20.18
N ALA A 33 5.74 -11.41 -20.18
CA ALA A 33 5.49 -12.23 -21.35
C ALA A 33 4.06 -12.80 -21.33
N PRO A 34 3.40 -13.00 -22.49
CA PRO A 34 2.02 -13.48 -22.56
C PRO A 34 1.78 -14.82 -21.84
N GLU A 35 2.78 -15.70 -21.82
CA GLU A 35 2.71 -17.03 -21.20
C GLU A 35 2.60 -16.95 -19.66
N LEU A 36 2.97 -15.82 -19.09
CA LEU A 36 2.87 -15.56 -17.65
C LEU A 36 1.52 -14.95 -17.24
N ALA A 37 0.63 -14.64 -18.18
CA ALA A 37 -0.60 -13.88 -17.93
C ALA A 37 -1.53 -14.54 -16.90
N GLU A 38 -1.77 -15.85 -17.02
CA GLU A 38 -2.66 -16.58 -16.09
C GLU A 38 -2.08 -16.61 -14.67
N ARG A 39 -0.76 -16.86 -14.56
CA ARG A 39 -0.06 -16.84 -13.27
C ARG A 39 -0.07 -15.44 -12.66
N ALA A 40 0.20 -14.41 -13.45
CA ALA A 40 0.20 -13.02 -13.02
C ALA A 40 -1.18 -12.60 -12.50
N GLU A 41 -2.26 -12.99 -13.19
CA GLU A 41 -3.63 -12.73 -12.73
C GLU A 41 -3.91 -13.43 -11.39
N GLY A 42 -3.47 -14.69 -11.24
CA GLY A 42 -3.58 -15.42 -9.97
C GLY A 42 -2.84 -14.74 -8.82
N ASP A 43 -1.58 -14.36 -9.04
CA ASP A 43 -0.76 -13.69 -8.03
C ASP A 43 -1.32 -12.30 -7.67
N VAL A 44 -1.80 -11.52 -8.65
CA VAL A 44 -2.44 -10.21 -8.42
C VAL A 44 -3.76 -10.36 -7.66
N SER A 45 -4.56 -11.38 -7.99
CA SER A 45 -5.82 -11.68 -7.28
C SER A 45 -5.58 -12.03 -5.81
N GLU A 46 -4.56 -12.86 -5.55
CA GLU A 46 -4.17 -13.20 -4.17
C GLU A 46 -3.64 -11.98 -3.40
N LEU A 47 -2.77 -11.18 -4.03
CA LEU A 47 -2.28 -9.91 -3.48
C LEU A 47 -3.45 -8.99 -3.12
N ARG A 48 -4.40 -8.80 -4.04
CA ARG A 48 -5.59 -7.97 -3.84
C ARG A 48 -6.42 -8.44 -2.65
N ARG A 49 -6.64 -9.75 -2.51
CA ARG A 49 -7.36 -10.34 -1.38
C ARG A 49 -6.65 -10.06 -0.04
N ASN A 50 -5.34 -10.25 0.00
CA ASN A 50 -4.55 -10.02 1.21
C ASN A 50 -4.55 -8.53 1.61
N LEU A 51 -4.37 -7.62 0.65
CA LEU A 51 -4.45 -6.18 0.88
C LEU A 51 -5.84 -5.75 1.34
N GLN A 52 -6.90 -6.36 0.79
CA GLN A 52 -8.27 -6.07 1.21
C GLN A 52 -8.51 -6.44 2.67
N VAL A 53 -8.05 -7.62 3.10
CA VAL A 53 -8.12 -8.03 4.50
C VAL A 53 -7.30 -7.07 5.37
N ALA A 54 -6.06 -6.76 4.96
CA ALA A 54 -5.15 -5.91 5.72
C ALA A 54 -5.68 -4.49 5.97
N TYR A 55 -6.35 -3.85 4.99
CA TYR A 55 -6.89 -2.51 5.22
C TYR A 55 -8.23 -2.51 5.99
N LEU A 56 -8.98 -3.62 5.99
CA LEU A 56 -10.26 -3.74 6.71
C LEU A 56 -10.11 -4.21 8.16
N GLU A 57 -9.10 -5.02 8.45
CA GLU A 57 -8.81 -5.57 9.78
C GLU A 57 -8.77 -4.48 10.88
N PRO A 58 -8.16 -3.30 10.69
CA PRO A 58 -8.16 -2.23 11.69
C PRO A 58 -9.54 -1.64 12.00
N PHE A 59 -10.61 -2.05 11.32
CA PHE A 59 -11.97 -1.57 11.54
C PHE A 59 -12.95 -2.68 11.95
N ALA A 60 -12.49 -3.93 12.08
CA ALA A 60 -13.35 -5.11 12.23
C ALA A 60 -14.22 -5.11 13.49
N ASP A 61 -13.78 -4.46 14.57
CA ASP A 61 -14.50 -4.32 15.84
C ASP A 61 -15.43 -3.10 15.90
N LEU A 62 -15.45 -2.26 14.85
CA LEU A 62 -16.28 -1.06 14.82
C LEU A 62 -17.71 -1.37 14.34
N THR A 63 -18.66 -0.52 14.72
CA THR A 63 -19.99 -0.55 14.10
C THR A 63 -19.88 -0.25 12.60
N PRO A 64 -20.78 -0.80 11.76
CA PRO A 64 -20.73 -0.57 10.31
C PRO A 64 -20.70 0.91 9.91
N SER A 65 -21.46 1.75 10.62
CA SER A 65 -21.49 3.20 10.36
C SER A 65 -20.13 3.87 10.64
N LYS A 66 -19.49 3.53 11.75
CA LYS A 66 -18.17 4.08 12.10
C LYS A 66 -17.08 3.55 11.17
N GLY A 67 -17.08 2.26 10.86
CA GLY A 67 -16.16 1.67 9.88
C GLY A 67 -16.26 2.36 8.53
N GLN A 68 -17.48 2.55 8.01
CA GLN A 68 -17.71 3.23 6.74
C GLN A 68 -17.22 4.69 6.75
N ALA A 69 -17.38 5.41 7.86
CA ALA A 69 -16.89 6.78 8.00
C ALA A 69 -15.35 6.85 7.90
N LEU A 70 -14.65 5.90 8.52
CA LEU A 70 -13.19 5.82 8.45
C LEU A 70 -12.70 5.38 7.06
N ILE A 71 -13.38 4.45 6.39
CA ILE A 71 -13.08 4.07 5.00
C ILE A 71 -13.24 5.27 4.05
N ARG A 72 -14.29 6.08 4.22
CA ARG A 72 -14.44 7.33 3.45
C ARG A 72 -13.31 8.33 3.73
N ARG A 73 -12.79 8.36 4.96
CA ARG A 73 -11.61 9.17 5.29
C ARG A 73 -10.36 8.63 4.60
N LEU A 74 -10.16 7.31 4.53
CA LEU A 74 -9.08 6.71 3.73
C LEU A 74 -9.17 7.10 2.24
N ASP A 75 -10.35 7.03 1.62
CA ASP A 75 -10.50 7.42 0.21
C ASP A 75 -10.18 8.90 -0.01
N ARG A 76 -10.59 9.79 0.91
CA ARG A 76 -10.24 11.22 0.84
C ARG A 76 -8.73 11.43 0.95
N LEU A 77 -8.07 10.78 1.91
CA LEU A 77 -6.63 10.86 2.08
C LEU A 77 -5.90 10.37 0.83
N ARG A 78 -6.30 9.24 0.27
CA ARG A 78 -5.75 8.73 -1.00
C ARG A 78 -5.84 9.78 -2.11
N ARG A 79 -7.03 10.36 -2.33
CA ARG A 79 -7.25 11.36 -3.38
C ARG A 79 -6.38 12.60 -3.19
N GLN A 80 -6.20 13.06 -1.96
CA GLN A 80 -5.37 14.23 -1.62
C GLN A 80 -3.88 13.95 -1.75
N THR A 81 -3.47 12.71 -1.49
CA THR A 81 -2.05 12.38 -1.35
C THR A 81 -1.44 11.85 -2.67
N ILE A 82 -2.25 11.25 -3.54
CA ILE A 82 -1.84 10.49 -4.74
C ILE A 82 -2.38 11.16 -6.03
N THR A 83 -2.80 12.43 -5.98
CA THR A 83 -3.42 13.10 -7.14
C THR A 83 -2.54 13.11 -8.38
N ASP A 84 -1.22 13.27 -8.20
CA ASP A 84 -0.23 13.41 -9.30
C ASP A 84 0.48 12.07 -9.63
N PHE A 85 0.10 11.00 -8.94
CA PHE A 85 0.79 9.72 -9.02
C PHE A 85 0.26 8.89 -10.19
N TYR A 86 -1.02 9.00 -10.52
CA TYR A 86 -1.64 8.19 -11.58
C TYR A 86 -1.13 8.50 -13.01
N ASP A 87 -0.38 9.60 -13.20
CA ASP A 87 0.30 9.92 -14.47
C ASP A 87 1.67 9.23 -14.61
N ARG A 88 2.14 8.55 -13.55
CA ARG A 88 3.44 7.86 -13.54
C ARG A 88 3.33 6.42 -14.02
N PRO A 89 4.43 5.84 -14.55
CA PRO A 89 4.50 4.42 -14.83
C PRO A 89 4.17 3.59 -13.57
N ALA A 90 3.50 2.47 -13.80
CA ALA A 90 3.07 1.55 -12.75
C ALA A 90 4.21 1.05 -11.85
N LEU A 91 5.36 0.76 -12.46
CA LEU A 91 6.57 0.34 -11.77
C LEU A 91 7.04 1.42 -10.79
N SER A 92 7.08 2.69 -11.23
CA SER A 92 7.42 3.82 -10.37
C SER A 92 6.46 3.94 -9.20
N LEU A 93 5.15 3.73 -9.41
CA LEU A 93 4.17 3.73 -8.33
C LEU A 93 4.40 2.61 -7.32
N MET A 94 4.69 1.40 -7.79
CA MET A 94 5.05 0.29 -6.90
C MET A 94 6.32 0.58 -6.11
N LEU A 95 7.36 1.08 -6.77
CA LEU A 95 8.63 1.48 -6.14
C LEU A 95 8.40 2.51 -5.02
N ILE A 96 7.58 3.53 -5.26
CA ILE A 96 7.26 4.55 -4.26
C ILE A 96 6.55 3.94 -3.06
N HIS A 97 5.56 3.08 -3.28
CA HIS A 97 4.81 2.44 -2.20
C HIS A 97 5.67 1.44 -1.41
N TRP A 98 6.55 0.71 -2.10
CA TRP A 98 7.53 -0.17 -1.47
C TRP A 98 8.48 0.62 -0.58
N CYS A 99 9.10 1.69 -1.09
CA CYS A 99 10.00 2.55 -0.30
C CYS A 99 9.30 3.19 0.89
N PHE A 100 8.04 3.61 0.72
CA PHE A 100 7.22 4.17 1.80
C PHE A 100 6.98 3.14 2.91
N LEU A 101 6.59 1.93 2.54
CA LEU A 101 6.32 0.89 3.52
C LEU A 101 7.61 0.43 4.21
N ALA A 102 8.71 0.28 3.46
CA ALA A 102 10.03 -0.02 4.01
C ALA A 102 10.47 1.04 5.03
N ASP A 103 10.34 2.34 4.74
CA ASP A 103 10.66 3.41 5.70
C ASP A 103 9.84 3.30 6.99
N LEU A 104 8.53 3.02 6.88
CA LEU A 104 7.66 2.86 8.04
C LEU A 104 8.02 1.65 8.90
N THR A 105 8.39 0.53 8.27
CA THR A 105 8.75 -0.70 8.98
C THR A 105 10.15 -0.62 9.58
N ASP A 106 11.12 -0.08 8.85
CA ASP A 106 12.52 0.06 9.30
C ASP A 106 12.64 1.01 10.49
N ARG A 107 11.74 2.00 10.57
CA ARG A 107 11.66 2.96 11.68
C ARG A 107 10.75 2.49 12.82
N GLU A 108 10.24 1.27 12.75
CA GLU A 108 9.30 0.68 13.72
C GLU A 108 8.02 1.52 13.94
N VAL A 109 7.69 2.40 12.99
CA VAL A 109 6.44 3.19 13.00
C VAL A 109 5.25 2.28 12.69
N LEU A 110 5.46 1.30 11.83
CA LEU A 110 4.49 0.26 11.49
C LEU A 110 5.10 -1.11 11.74
N ILE A 111 4.49 -1.89 12.63
CA ILE A 111 4.91 -3.28 12.90
C ILE A 111 4.02 -4.22 12.10
N LEU A 112 4.61 -4.92 11.12
CA LEU A 112 3.95 -5.98 10.39
C LEU A 112 4.13 -7.29 11.13
N TRP A 113 3.04 -7.82 11.70
CA TRP A 113 3.08 -9.12 12.35
C TRP A 113 3.31 -10.24 11.33
N GLU A 114 4.21 -11.15 11.65
CA GLU A 114 4.47 -12.32 10.81
C GLU A 114 3.17 -13.13 10.62
N GLY A 115 2.90 -13.50 9.37
CA GLY A 115 1.70 -14.23 8.98
C GLY A 115 0.43 -13.39 8.87
N SER A 116 0.47 -12.09 9.20
CA SER A 116 -0.64 -11.16 8.96
C SER A 116 -0.96 -11.07 7.46
N ALA A 117 -2.18 -10.62 7.13
CA ALA A 117 -2.57 -10.40 5.74
C ALA A 117 -1.63 -9.40 5.03
N MET A 118 -1.11 -8.42 5.76
CA MET A 118 -0.12 -7.48 5.24
C MET A 118 1.22 -8.15 4.97
N ASP A 119 1.75 -8.95 5.90
CA ASP A 119 2.99 -9.73 5.67
C ASP A 119 2.84 -10.67 4.46
N GLN A 120 1.71 -11.36 4.34
CA GLN A 120 1.41 -12.22 3.19
C GLN A 120 1.34 -11.43 1.87
N ALA A 121 0.74 -10.23 1.88
CA ALA A 121 0.75 -9.33 0.72
C ALA A 121 2.18 -8.92 0.33
N MET A 122 3.02 -8.59 1.32
CA MET A 122 4.40 -8.17 1.08
C MET A 122 5.30 -9.28 0.54
N ARG A 123 5.13 -10.52 1.05
CA ARG A 123 5.85 -11.70 0.52
C ARG A 123 5.51 -11.99 -0.95
N LYS A 124 4.31 -11.61 -1.40
CA LYS A 124 3.88 -11.74 -2.81
C LYS A 124 4.35 -10.58 -3.67
N LEU A 125 4.28 -9.35 -3.13
CA LEU A 125 4.70 -8.15 -3.85
C LEU A 125 6.20 -8.18 -4.15
N ARG A 126 7.04 -8.65 -3.21
CA ARG A 126 8.49 -8.60 -3.34
C ARG A 126 9.03 -9.36 -4.59
N PRO A 127 8.66 -10.62 -4.86
CA PRO A 127 9.07 -11.29 -6.10
C PRO A 127 8.51 -10.66 -7.38
N MET A 128 7.34 -10.01 -7.32
CA MET A 128 6.79 -9.27 -8.48
C MET A 128 7.61 -8.02 -8.78
N CYS A 129 8.27 -7.48 -7.76
CA CYS A 129 9.18 -6.35 -7.82
C CYS A 129 10.62 -6.76 -8.17
N ASP A 130 11.07 -7.99 -7.88
CA ASP A 130 12.46 -8.41 -8.16
C ASP A 130 12.86 -8.32 -9.66
N HIS A 131 11.92 -8.15 -10.59
CA HIS A 131 12.18 -7.77 -11.98
C HIS A 131 11.73 -6.33 -12.26
N GLY A 132 12.68 -5.40 -12.29
CA GLY A 132 12.44 -3.97 -12.56
C GLY A 132 13.12 -3.00 -11.57
N PHE A 133 13.76 -3.50 -10.52
CA PHE A 133 14.35 -2.68 -9.43
C PHE A 133 15.88 -2.55 -9.58
N GLU A 134 16.40 -2.83 -10.77
CA GLU A 134 17.84 -2.85 -11.07
C GLU A 134 18.39 -1.45 -11.35
N ASP A 135 17.53 -0.49 -11.72
CA ASP A 135 17.93 0.91 -11.93
C ASP A 135 17.98 1.67 -10.59
N GLN A 136 19.20 1.97 -10.15
CA GLN A 136 19.45 2.73 -8.93
C GLN A 136 18.88 4.16 -8.99
N GLY A 137 18.76 4.76 -10.17
CA GLY A 137 18.18 6.09 -10.36
C GLY A 137 16.68 6.10 -10.04
N GLU A 138 15.94 5.11 -10.54
CA GLU A 138 14.50 4.97 -10.26
C GLU A 138 14.22 4.70 -8.77
N VAL A 139 15.09 3.93 -8.11
CA VAL A 139 14.99 3.68 -6.66
C VAL A 139 15.20 4.95 -5.85
N VAL A 140 16.19 5.78 -6.19
CA VAL A 140 16.43 7.06 -5.49
C VAL A 140 15.25 8.01 -5.65
N GLU A 141 14.71 8.15 -6.87
CA GLU A 141 13.52 8.98 -7.09
C GLU A 141 12.32 8.46 -6.29
N ALA A 142 12.11 7.14 -6.29
CA ALA A 142 11.03 6.53 -5.54
C ALA A 142 11.13 6.75 -4.02
N GLN A 143 12.35 6.71 -3.46
CA GLN A 143 12.59 7.06 -2.05
C GLN A 143 12.25 8.52 -1.75
N GLU A 144 12.63 9.45 -2.63
CA GLU A 144 12.27 10.87 -2.47
C GLU A 144 10.75 11.07 -2.49
N GLN A 145 10.07 10.45 -3.45
CA GLN A 145 8.60 10.51 -3.55
C GLN A 145 7.92 9.82 -2.37
N ALA A 146 8.49 8.73 -1.82
CA ALA A 146 8.01 8.10 -0.60
C ALA A 146 8.09 9.03 0.62
N ARG A 147 9.17 9.81 0.74
CA ARG A 147 9.30 10.85 1.78
C ARG A 147 8.29 11.98 1.59
N VAL A 148 8.01 12.38 0.35
CA VAL A 148 6.96 13.37 0.04
C VAL A 148 5.59 12.84 0.45
N LEU A 149 5.29 11.58 0.12
CA LEU A 149 4.07 10.88 0.53
C LEU A 149 3.93 10.87 2.06
N LEU A 150 4.98 10.48 2.79
CA LEU A 150 4.98 10.50 4.26
C LEU A 150 4.75 11.91 4.81
N SER A 151 5.42 12.92 4.25
CA SER A 151 5.28 14.32 4.69
C SER A 151 3.85 14.83 4.50
N ARG A 152 3.18 14.47 3.39
CA ARG A 152 1.77 14.80 3.14
C ARG A 152 0.86 14.13 4.18
N LEU A 153 1.10 12.86 4.52
CA LEU A 153 0.35 12.13 5.55
C LEU A 153 0.57 12.72 6.96
N GLN A 154 1.79 13.20 7.24
CA GLN A 154 2.12 13.88 8.49
C GLN A 154 1.43 15.22 8.64
N ALA A 155 1.26 15.98 7.56
CA ALA A 155 0.46 17.20 7.54
C ALA A 155 -1.01 16.93 7.92
N GLU A 156 -1.54 15.75 7.57
CA GLU A 156 -2.88 15.26 7.97
C GLU A 156 -2.91 14.69 9.42
N GLY A 157 -1.79 14.76 10.13
CA GLY A 157 -1.66 14.34 11.53
C GLY A 157 -1.42 12.85 11.74
N LEU A 158 -0.99 12.12 10.72
CA LEU A 158 -0.67 10.69 10.76
C LEU A 158 0.85 10.47 10.90
N TYR A 159 1.28 9.33 11.43
CA TYR A 159 2.69 8.92 11.53
C TYR A 159 3.58 9.99 12.20
N ARG A 160 3.10 10.51 13.33
CA ARG A 160 3.82 11.48 14.17
C ARG A 160 4.77 10.81 15.13
#